data_AF-A0A7D7MA44-F1
#
_entry.id   AF-A0A7D7MA44-F1
#
_cell.length_a   1.000
_cell.length_b   1.000
_cell.length_c   1.000
_cell.angle_alpha   90.00
_cell.angle_beta   90.00
_cell.angle_gamma   90.00
#
_symmetry.space_group_name_H-M   'P 1'
#
loop_
_entity.id
_entity.type
_entity.pdbx_description
1 polymer ?
#
loop_
_entity_poly.entity_id
_entity_poly.type
_entity_poly.pdbx_seq_one_letter_code
_entity_poly.pdbx_strand_id
1 'polypeptide(L)'
;MILVSVAIGFLAYRATAEAEIAVMSQSVFPHNGQHYISFSVEAEGDKLNKLQLKQVDISTSNEFSYVIFPYEVTDYTSLETGGALPFPVNIEKNEVYTILMGPVPENALHAETEISLDFNDSQYHFGWEAFPPD
;
A
#
# COMPACT_ATOMS: atom_id res chain seq x y z
N MET A 1 6.36 -3.17 27.82
CA MET A 1 6.09 -2.42 26.58
C MET A 1 4.84 -3.04 25.98
N ILE A 2 3.72 -2.33 26.00
CA ILE A 2 2.44 -2.82 25.46
C ILE A 2 2.45 -2.45 23.98
N LEU A 3 2.51 -3.45 23.09
CA LEU A 3 2.25 -3.27 21.66
C LEU A 3 0.75 -3.02 21.51
N VAL A 4 0.36 -1.75 21.39
CA VAL A 4 -0.99 -1.39 20.98
C VAL A 4 -1.01 -1.46 19.46
N SER A 5 -1.39 -2.61 18.92
CA SER A 5 -1.79 -2.71 17.51
C SER A 5 -3.13 -2.00 17.39
N VAL A 6 -3.12 -0.76 16.89
CA VAL A 6 -4.36 -0.08 16.51
C VAL A 6 -4.89 -0.79 15.27
N ALA A 7 -5.97 -1.55 15.44
CA ALA A 7 -6.72 -2.10 14.32
C ALA A 7 -7.51 -0.96 13.68
N ILE A 8 -6.86 -0.23 12.76
CA ILE A 8 -7.57 0.70 11.87
C ILE A 8 -8.42 -0.18 10.94
N GLY A 9 -9.74 -0.03 11.00
CA GLY A 9 -10.67 -0.59 10.03
C GLY A 9 -10.51 0.12 8.69
N PHE A 10 -10.13 -0.62 7.67
CA PHE A 10 -9.93 -0.12 6.31
C PHE A 10 -11.13 -0.49 5.45
N LEU A 11 -11.58 0.45 4.62
CA LEU A 11 -12.49 0.17 3.52
C LEU A 11 -11.72 0.35 2.22
N ALA A 12 -11.32 -0.75 1.60
CA ALA A 12 -10.91 -0.71 0.21
C ALA A 12 -12.16 -0.37 -0.61
N TYR A 13 -12.24 0.84 -1.17
CA TYR A 13 -13.27 1.14 -2.15
C TYR A 13 -13.08 0.17 -3.32
N ARG A 14 -14.09 -0.67 -3.58
CA ARG A 14 -14.07 -1.61 -4.70
C ARG A 14 -13.87 -0.81 -5.98
N ALA A 15 -12.68 -0.89 -6.57
CA ALA A 15 -12.51 -0.65 -7.98
C ALA A 15 -13.55 -1.52 -8.70
N THR A 16 -14.35 -0.88 -9.56
CA THR A 16 -15.42 -1.50 -10.34
C THR A 16 -14.92 -2.74 -11.07
N ALA A 17 -15.82 -3.67 -11.39
CA ALA A 17 -15.61 -5.07 -11.85
C ALA A 17 -14.69 -5.34 -13.07
N GLU A 18 -13.89 -4.37 -13.51
CA GLU A 18 -12.79 -4.48 -14.48
C GLU A 18 -11.43 -4.12 -13.85
N ALA A 19 -11.27 -4.28 -12.53
CA ALA A 19 -10.02 -3.97 -11.85
C ALA A 19 -8.95 -4.99 -12.23
N GLU A 20 -7.93 -4.56 -13.00
CA GLU A 20 -6.79 -5.39 -13.37
C GLU A 20 -5.86 -5.65 -12.16
N ILE A 21 -6.10 -4.98 -11.03
CA ILE A 21 -5.40 -5.10 -9.75
C ILE A 21 -6.38 -5.45 -8.63
N ALA A 22 -6.07 -6.51 -7.88
CA ALA A 22 -6.72 -6.88 -6.63
C ALA A 22 -5.82 -6.57 -5.44
N VAL A 23 -6.44 -6.22 -4.32
CA VAL A 23 -5.77 -6.00 -3.04
C VAL A 23 -5.83 -7.28 -2.23
N MET A 24 -4.66 -7.85 -1.95
CA MET A 24 -4.54 -9.11 -1.23
C MET A 24 -4.48 -8.90 0.27
N SER A 25 -3.67 -7.94 0.70
CA SER A 25 -3.53 -7.61 2.12
C SER A 25 -3.17 -6.14 2.31
N GLN A 26 -3.60 -5.59 3.44
CA GLN A 26 -3.27 -4.23 3.84
C GLN A 26 -3.10 -4.19 5.36
N SER A 27 -2.10 -3.46 5.84
CA SER A 27 -1.79 -3.40 7.26
C SER A 27 -1.12 -2.08 7.63
N VAL A 28 -1.43 -1.58 8.83
CA VAL A 28 -0.64 -0.55 9.51
C VAL A 28 0.08 -1.21 10.67
N PHE A 29 1.39 -0.99 10.75
CA PHE A 29 2.19 -1.58 11.80
C PHE A 29 3.23 -0.58 12.34
N PRO A 30 3.56 -0.68 13.64
CA PRO A 30 4.64 0.10 14.23
C PRO A 30 6.00 -0.56 13.94
N HIS A 31 7.00 0.24 13.57
CA HIS A 31 8.40 -0.16 13.43
C HIS A 31 9.32 0.99 13.86
N ASN A 32 10.29 0.72 14.75
CA ASN A 32 11.24 1.71 15.29
C ASN A 32 10.60 3.03 15.79
N GLY A 33 9.43 2.93 16.44
CA GLY A 33 8.70 4.10 16.97
C GLY A 33 7.94 4.92 15.94
N GLN A 34 7.84 4.45 14.70
CA GLN A 34 7.10 5.08 13.60
C GLN A 34 6.06 4.09 13.06
N HIS A 35 5.06 4.59 12.33
CA HIS A 35 4.06 3.74 11.67
C HIS A 35 4.36 3.61 10.19
N TYR A 36 4.07 2.44 9.64
CA TYR A 36 4.19 2.15 8.22
C TYR A 36 2.90 1.51 7.73
N ILE A 37 2.62 1.70 6.45
CA ILE A 37 1.52 1.03 5.76
C ILE A 37 2.14 0.02 4.80
N SER A 38 1.62 -1.19 4.81
CA SER A 38 1.90 -2.21 3.80
C SER A 38 0.64 -2.48 3.00
N PHE A 39 0.82 -2.64 1.69
CA PHE A 39 -0.23 -2.88 0.74
C PHE A 39 0.23 -3.92 -0.27
N SER A 40 -0.40 -5.10 -0.27
CA SER A 40 -0.07 -6.19 -1.19
C SER A 40 -1.08 -6.23 -2.32
N VAL A 41 -0.60 -6.21 -3.55
CA VAL A 41 -1.40 -6.25 -4.78
C VAL A 41 -1.08 -7.46 -5.63
N GLU A 42 -2.09 -7.94 -6.34
CA GLU A 42 -1.97 -8.95 -7.38
C GLU A 42 -2.67 -8.44 -8.65
N ALA A 43 -2.07 -8.70 -9.82
CA ALA A 43 -2.74 -8.41 -11.09
C ALA A 43 -3.60 -9.61 -11.55
N GLU A 44 -4.92 -9.44 -11.64
CA GLU A 44 -5.89 -10.51 -11.95
C GLU A 44 -6.37 -10.51 -13.42
N GLY A 45 -6.04 -9.49 -14.21
CA GLY A 45 -6.58 -9.28 -15.56
C GLY A 45 -6.13 -10.31 -16.63
N ASP A 46 -7.01 -10.65 -17.58
CA ASP A 46 -6.73 -11.54 -18.74
C ASP A 46 -6.02 -10.85 -19.91
N LYS A 47 -5.84 -9.53 -19.86
CA LYS A 47 -5.10 -8.80 -20.89
C LYS A 47 -3.61 -8.95 -20.62
N LEU A 48 -2.88 -9.41 -21.64
CA LEU A 48 -1.41 -9.57 -21.72
C LEU A 48 -0.60 -8.27 -21.48
N ASN A 49 -1.22 -7.21 -20.97
CA ASN A 49 -0.56 -5.94 -20.72
C ASN A 49 0.22 -6.02 -19.41
N LYS A 50 1.53 -5.83 -19.49
CA LYS A 50 2.34 -5.56 -18.30
C LYS A 50 1.82 -4.26 -17.68
N LEU A 51 1.23 -4.35 -16.50
CA LEU A 51 0.91 -3.18 -15.69
C LEU A 51 2.22 -2.62 -15.15
N GLN A 52 2.51 -1.37 -15.48
CA GLN A 52 3.67 -0.68 -14.95
C GLN A 52 3.20 0.36 -13.95
N LEU A 53 3.54 0.14 -12.68
CA LEU A 53 3.32 1.08 -11.59
C LEU A 53 4.38 2.18 -11.72
N LYS A 54 3.90 3.40 -11.94
CA LYS A 54 4.73 4.59 -12.17
C LYS A 54 4.91 5.43 -10.93
N GLN A 55 3.87 5.50 -10.10
CA GLN A 55 3.83 6.38 -8.94
C GLN A 55 2.86 5.86 -7.87
N VAL A 56 3.16 6.22 -6.63
CA VAL A 56 2.29 6.03 -5.47
C VAL A 56 2.11 7.40 -4.83
N ASP A 57 0.86 7.84 -4.70
CA ASP A 57 0.49 9.13 -4.13
C ASP A 57 -0.35 8.94 -2.86
N ILE A 58 -0.25 9.87 -1.91
CA ILE A 58 -1.06 9.89 -0.70
C ILE A 58 -1.67 11.27 -0.53
N SER A 59 -3.00 11.35 -0.38
CA SER A 59 -3.74 12.62 -0.39
C SER A 59 -3.38 13.57 0.75
N THR A 60 -2.92 13.04 1.89
CA THR A 60 -2.66 13.80 3.12
C THR A 60 -1.22 14.28 3.25
N SER A 61 -0.28 13.81 2.42
CA SER A 61 1.09 14.31 2.37
C SER A 61 1.85 13.82 1.14
N ASN A 62 2.70 14.69 0.58
CA ASN A 62 3.57 14.38 -0.56
C ASN A 62 4.95 13.82 -0.12
N GLU A 63 5.19 13.64 1.17
CA GLU A 63 6.54 13.38 1.73
C GLU A 63 6.77 11.94 2.20
N PHE A 64 6.00 10.96 1.71
CA PHE A 64 6.22 9.56 2.06
C PHE A 64 7.30 8.93 1.20
N SER A 65 8.20 8.18 1.83
CA SER A 65 9.01 7.21 1.11
C SER A 65 8.18 5.95 0.88
N TYR A 66 8.40 5.32 -0.26
CA TYR A 66 7.80 4.03 -0.56
C TYR A 66 8.84 3.10 -1.20
N VAL A 67 8.67 1.81 -0.96
CA VAL A 67 9.47 0.74 -1.55
C VAL A 67 8.55 -0.40 -1.98
N ILE A 68 8.92 -1.11 -3.03
CA ILE A 68 8.12 -2.22 -3.56
C ILE A 68 8.93 -3.50 -3.49
N PHE A 69 8.32 -4.57 -2.96
CA PHE A 69 8.88 -5.90 -2.92
C PHE A 69 8.13 -6.83 -3.89
N PRO A 70 8.83 -7.70 -4.64
CA PRO A 70 8.20 -8.69 -5.53
C PRO A 70 7.76 -9.95 -4.77
N TYR A 71 7.17 -9.77 -3.58
CA TYR A 71 6.64 -10.84 -2.74
C TYR A 71 5.74 -10.24 -1.65
N GLU A 72 4.92 -11.08 -1.02
CA GLU A 72 4.18 -10.71 0.18
C GLU A 72 5.13 -10.56 1.39
N VAL A 73 5.12 -9.39 2.03
CA VAL A 73 5.84 -9.18 3.29
C VAL A 73 4.91 -9.52 4.44
N THR A 74 5.22 -10.59 5.17
CA THR A 74 4.42 -11.05 6.31
C THR A 74 5.06 -10.74 7.67
N ASP A 75 6.34 -10.37 7.68
CA ASP A 75 7.09 -10.01 8.88
C ASP A 75 7.68 -8.61 8.73
N TYR A 76 7.25 -7.70 9.59
CA TYR A 76 7.67 -6.30 9.59
C TYR A 76 8.61 -5.96 10.76
N THR A 77 9.08 -6.96 11.51
CA THR A 77 9.96 -6.76 12.67
C THR A 77 11.35 -6.29 12.26
N SER A 78 11.82 -6.67 11.07
CA SER A 78 13.05 -6.20 10.45
C SER A 78 12.74 -5.67 9.06
N LEU A 79 12.59 -4.35 8.93
CA LEU A 79 12.35 -3.70 7.63
C LEU A 79 13.66 -3.65 6.82
N GLU A 80 14.05 -4.80 6.26
CA GLU A 80 15.16 -4.85 5.32
C GLU A 80 14.67 -4.41 3.94
N THR A 81 15.24 -3.32 3.41
CA THR A 81 14.94 -2.84 2.05
C THR A 81 15.70 -3.60 0.97
N GLY A 82 16.41 -4.67 1.35
CA GLY A 82 17.09 -5.57 0.42
C GLY A 82 16.07 -6.24 -0.51
N GLY A 83 16.28 -6.10 -1.82
CA GLY A 83 15.37 -6.64 -2.83
C GLY A 83 14.19 -5.73 -3.19
N ALA A 84 14.16 -4.50 -2.68
CA ALA A 84 13.22 -3.49 -3.15
C ALA A 84 13.47 -3.15 -4.64
N LEU A 85 12.39 -2.99 -5.40
CA LEU A 85 12.42 -2.66 -6.82
C LEU A 85 12.46 -1.14 -7.02
N PRO A 86 13.33 -0.63 -7.93
CA PRO A 86 13.29 0.76 -8.34
C PRO A 86 12.12 1.01 -9.27
N PHE A 87 11.58 2.22 -9.24
CA PHE A 87 10.55 2.64 -10.18
C PHE A 87 11.13 2.93 -11.57
N PRO A 88 10.31 2.75 -12.64
CA PRO A 88 8.96 2.17 -12.61
C PRO A 88 8.99 0.64 -12.46
N VAL A 89 7.95 0.05 -11.87
CA VAL A 89 7.88 -1.39 -11.59
C VAL A 89 6.85 -2.08 -12.48
N ASN A 90 7.25 -3.17 -13.16
CA ASN A 90 6.31 -4.01 -13.89
C ASN A 90 5.70 -5.04 -12.92
N ILE A 91 4.38 -5.04 -12.80
CA ILE A 91 3.59 -5.98 -12.02
C ILE A 91 3.18 -7.13 -12.95
N GLU A 92 3.67 -8.33 -12.63
CA GLU A 92 3.34 -9.55 -13.36
C GLU A 92 2.00 -10.13 -12.90
N LYS A 93 1.30 -10.79 -13.83
CA LYS A 93 0.00 -11.41 -13.56
C LYS A 93 0.16 -12.57 -12.57
N ASN A 94 -0.77 -12.68 -11.61
CA ASN A 94 -0.78 -13.71 -10.56
C ASN A 94 0.44 -13.69 -9.63
N GLU A 95 1.22 -12.60 -9.66
CA GLU A 95 2.35 -12.39 -8.75
C GLU A 95 1.96 -11.30 -7.74
N VAL A 96 2.34 -11.53 -6.48
CA VAL A 96 2.03 -10.61 -5.38
C VAL A 96 3.18 -9.63 -5.18
N TYR A 97 2.85 -8.35 -5.10
CA TYR A 97 3.80 -7.29 -4.82
C TYR A 97 3.37 -6.53 -3.57
N THR A 98 4.31 -6.34 -2.63
CA THR A 98 4.07 -5.50 -1.45
C THR A 98 4.63 -4.11 -1.68
N ILE A 99 3.76 -3.11 -1.60
CA ILE A 99 4.11 -1.70 -1.50
C ILE A 99 4.17 -1.35 -0.02
N LEU A 100 5.34 -0.94 0.43
CA LEU A 100 5.52 -0.40 1.77
C LEU A 100 5.65 1.12 1.69
N MET A 101 4.86 1.83 2.49
CA MET A 101 4.84 3.28 2.57
C MET A 101 5.11 3.73 4.00
N GLY A 102 5.93 4.76 4.15
CA GLY A 102 6.18 5.40 5.43
C GLY A 102 7.60 5.97 5.55
N PRO A 103 7.93 6.50 6.73
CA PRO A 103 7.10 6.56 7.93
C PRO A 103 5.87 7.44 7.75
N VAL A 104 4.76 7.05 8.39
CA VAL A 104 3.49 7.77 8.32
C VAL A 104 3.34 8.70 9.51
N PRO A 105 3.08 10.00 9.29
CA PRO A 105 2.93 10.94 10.39
C PRO A 105 1.61 10.66 11.12
N GLU A 106 1.61 10.83 12.44
CA GLU A 106 0.51 10.45 13.31
C GLU A 106 -0.81 11.12 12.94
N ASN A 107 -0.77 12.37 12.47
CA ASN A 107 -1.96 13.09 12.00
C ASN A 107 -2.61 12.42 10.77
N ALA A 108 -1.84 11.78 9.89
CA ALA A 108 -2.39 11.06 8.74
C ALA A 108 -3.08 9.75 9.17
N LEU A 109 -2.60 9.08 10.22
CA LEU A 109 -3.25 7.87 10.77
C LEU A 109 -4.66 8.15 11.31
N HIS A 110 -4.90 9.38 11.78
CA HIS A 110 -6.18 9.81 12.34
C HIS A 110 -7.02 10.67 11.38
N ALA A 111 -6.58 10.82 10.13
CA ALA A 111 -7.30 11.55 9.10
C ALA A 111 -7.77 10.60 8.00
N GLU A 112 -8.83 10.99 7.31
CA GLU A 112 -9.23 10.35 6.06
C GLU A 112 -8.06 10.50 5.07
N THR A 113 -7.51 9.37 4.67
CA THR A 113 -6.35 9.34 3.77
C THR A 113 -6.67 8.43 2.59
N GLU A 114 -6.34 8.91 1.40
CA GLU A 114 -6.42 8.17 0.15
C GLU A 114 -5.00 7.91 -0.35
N ILE A 115 -4.72 6.68 -0.76
CA ILE A 115 -3.52 6.22 -1.45
C ILE A 115 -3.92 5.93 -2.89
N SER A 116 -3.22 6.54 -3.84
CA SER A 116 -3.44 6.32 -5.27
C SER A 116 -2.25 5.60 -5.88
N LEU A 117 -2.50 4.47 -6.54
CA LEU A 117 -1.52 3.74 -7.33
C LEU A 117 -1.72 4.09 -8.81
N ASP A 118 -0.76 4.78 -9.41
CA ASP A 118 -0.80 5.19 -10.82
C ASP A 118 -0.10 4.16 -11.71
N PHE A 119 -0.92 3.44 -12.49
CA PHE A 119 -0.49 2.54 -13.54
C PHE A 119 -0.70 3.19 -14.90
N ASN A 120 0.07 2.75 -15.91
CA ASN A 120 0.05 3.27 -17.29
C ASN A 120 -1.29 3.82 -17.81
N ASP A 121 -2.37 3.04 -17.66
CA ASP A 121 -3.71 3.32 -18.20
C ASP A 121 -4.80 3.40 -17.11
N SER A 122 -4.44 3.26 -15.82
CA SER A 122 -5.40 3.17 -14.73
C SER A 122 -4.85 3.67 -13.41
N GLN A 123 -5.71 4.29 -12.61
CA GLN A 123 -5.39 4.68 -11.24
C GLN A 123 -6.29 3.91 -10.28
N TYR A 124 -5.69 3.36 -9.22
CA TYR A 124 -6.42 2.66 -8.17
C TYR A 124 -6.31 3.43 -6.87
N HIS A 125 -7.45 3.68 -6.24
CA HIS A 125 -7.55 4.45 -5.01
C HIS A 125 -7.91 3.52 -3.85
N PHE A 126 -7.17 3.65 -2.78
CA PHE A 126 -7.35 2.95 -1.52
C PHE A 126 -7.44 3.97 -0.42
N GLY A 127 -8.18 3.72 0.64
CA GLY A 127 -8.23 4.67 1.73
C GLY A 127 -8.57 4.03 3.05
N TRP A 128 -8.34 4.80 4.11
CA TRP A 128 -8.93 4.51 5.40
C TRP A 128 -9.73 5.71 5.87
N GLU A 129 -10.83 5.39 6.54
CA GLU A 129 -11.62 6.38 7.22
C GLU A 129 -10.91 6.75 8.52
N ALA A 130 -10.95 8.04 8.87
CA ALA A 130 -10.51 8.49 10.19
C ALA A 130 -11.29 7.73 11.27
N PHE A 131 -10.58 7.09 12.20
CA PHE A 131 -11.25 6.64 13.42
C PHE A 131 -11.70 7.88 14.19
N PRO A 132 -12.98 7.97 14.59
CA PRO A 132 -13.41 9.04 15.46
C PRO A 132 -12.53 8.99 16.72
N PRO A 133 -12.01 10.13 17.21
CA PRO A 133 -11.39 10.17 18.52
C PRO A 133 -12.47 9.77 19.55
N ASP A 134 -12.19 8.75 20.35
CA ASP A 134 -13.01 8.37 21.52
C ASP A 134 -13.22 9.56 22.48
#